data_AF-A0A365ZPK5-F1
#
_entry.id   AF-A0A365ZPK5-F1
#
_cell.length_a   1.000
_cell.length_b   1.000
_cell.length_c   1.000
_cell.angle_alpha   90.00
_cell.angle_beta   90.00
_cell.angle_gamma   90.00
#
_symmetry.space_group_name_H-M   'P 1'
#
loop_
_entity.id
_entity.type
_entity.pdbx_description
1 polymer ?
#
loop_
_entity_poly.entity_id
_entity_poly.type
_entity_poly.pdbx_seq_one_letter_code
_entity_poly.pdbx_strand_id
1 'polypeptide(L)'
;IDSSLDSMRPVGAPSTWVLSNHDVVRHRTRLGGGLERARAATLLMLALPGSAYLYQGEELGLPEVTDLPDDARQDPAFFRRGADGDEGLRDGCRVPIPWTPHGPSYGFGDGGSWLPQPPAWAALSVARQT
;
A
#
# COMPACT_ATOMS: atom_id res chain seq x y z
N ILE A 1 3.46 15.36 14.30
CA ILE A 1 2.35 16.23 13.84
C ILE A 1 2.77 17.69 13.98
N ASP A 2 3.00 18.18 15.19
CA ASP A 2 3.38 19.58 15.45
C ASP A 2 4.59 20.05 14.63
N SER A 3 5.66 19.25 14.59
CA SER A 3 6.83 19.58 13.76
C SER A 3 6.50 19.81 12.29
N SER A 4 5.60 19.03 11.67
CA SER A 4 5.20 19.22 10.27
C SER A 4 4.40 20.51 10.09
N LEU A 5 3.49 20.81 11.02
CA LEU A 5 2.68 22.02 10.99
C LEU A 5 3.56 23.27 11.15
N ASP A 6 4.51 23.23 12.07
CA ASP A 6 5.43 24.34 12.32
C ASP A 6 6.40 24.55 11.16
N SER A 7 6.81 23.50 10.44
CA SER A 7 7.63 23.64 9.23
C SER A 7 6.92 24.31 8.07
N MET A 8 5.60 24.10 7.90
CA MET A 8 4.84 24.68 6.78
C MET A 8 4.30 26.08 7.08
N ARG A 9 4.15 26.42 8.36
CA ARG A 9 3.58 27.70 8.83
C ARG A 9 4.27 28.96 8.27
N PRO A 10 5.63 29.06 8.17
CA PRO A 10 6.30 30.27 7.70
C PRO A 10 5.94 30.68 6.27
N VAL A 11 5.51 29.72 5.45
CA VAL A 11 5.15 29.95 4.04
C VAL A 11 3.63 29.86 3.80
N GLY A 12 2.82 29.72 4.86
CA GLY A 12 1.36 29.60 4.75
C GLY A 12 0.88 28.37 3.99
N ALA A 13 1.72 27.33 3.85
CA ALA A 13 1.38 26.12 3.10
C ALA A 13 0.63 25.10 3.99
N PRO A 14 -0.29 24.30 3.43
CA PRO A 14 -0.88 23.18 4.15
C PRO A 14 0.15 22.05 4.35
N SER A 15 0.01 21.30 5.45
CA SER A 15 0.73 20.04 5.61
C SER A 15 0.10 18.93 4.78
N THR A 16 0.92 17.99 4.35
CA THR A 16 0.50 16.80 3.61
C THR A 16 0.78 15.55 4.42
N TRP A 17 -0.18 14.64 4.47
CA TRP A 17 -0.11 13.39 5.22
C TRP A 17 -0.22 12.19 4.28
N VAL A 18 0.72 11.27 4.40
CA VAL A 18 0.83 10.07 3.57
C VAL A 18 1.25 8.91 4.46
N LEU A 19 0.49 7.82 4.45
CA LEU A 19 0.86 6.58 5.15
C LEU A 19 1.60 5.62 4.23
N SER A 20 1.11 5.39 3.02
CA SER A 20 1.79 4.52 2.04
C SER A 20 1.86 5.19 0.69
N ASN A 21 2.73 4.64 -0.16
CA ASN A 21 2.86 4.98 -1.56
C ASN A 21 3.47 3.76 -2.27
N HIS A 22 3.84 3.93 -3.53
CA HIS A 22 4.41 2.89 -4.39
C HIS A 22 5.90 2.58 -4.12
N ASP A 23 6.50 3.22 -3.12
CA ASP A 23 7.92 3.08 -2.78
C ASP A 23 8.17 2.58 -1.34
N VAL A 24 7.12 2.50 -0.51
CA VAL A 24 7.22 2.04 0.87
C VAL A 24 6.33 0.85 1.11
N VAL A 25 6.76 -0.03 2.02
CA VAL A 25 5.95 -1.13 2.56
C VAL A 25 4.58 -0.60 3.01
N ARG A 26 3.49 -1.26 2.63
CA ARG A 26 2.13 -0.86 3.03
C ARG A 26 2.02 -0.69 4.54
N HIS A 27 1.38 0.40 4.98
CA HIS A 27 1.33 0.77 6.39
C HIS A 27 0.72 -0.31 7.28
N ARG A 28 -0.24 -1.12 6.79
CA ARG A 28 -0.78 -2.26 7.54
C ARG A 28 0.34 -3.20 7.99
N THR A 29 1.24 -3.59 7.09
CA THR A 29 2.37 -4.47 7.43
C THR A 29 3.39 -3.72 8.28
N ARG A 30 3.78 -2.49 7.91
CA ARG A 30 4.77 -1.70 8.66
C ARG A 30 4.36 -1.44 10.12
N LEU A 31 3.07 -1.34 10.38
CA LEU A 31 2.53 -1.13 11.73
C LEU A 31 2.21 -2.45 12.46
N GLY A 32 2.58 -3.63 11.94
CA GLY A 32 2.44 -4.91 12.64
C GLY A 32 1.26 -5.78 12.18
N GLY A 33 0.77 -5.60 10.96
CA GLY A 33 -0.12 -6.53 10.23
C GLY A 33 -1.61 -6.46 10.58
N GLY A 34 -1.98 -5.90 11.73
CA GLY A 34 -3.36 -5.84 12.20
C GLY A 34 -4.22 -4.79 11.49
N LEU A 35 -5.43 -5.20 11.06
CA LEU A 35 -6.39 -4.30 10.39
C LEU A 35 -6.88 -3.16 11.31
N GLU A 36 -7.08 -3.44 12.60
CA GLU A 36 -7.51 -2.43 13.57
C GLU A 36 -6.51 -1.28 13.68
N ARG A 37 -5.22 -1.61 13.75
CA ARG A 37 -4.15 -0.62 13.84
C ARG A 37 -3.98 0.16 12.53
N ALA A 38 -4.12 -0.52 11.39
CA ALA A 38 -4.12 0.13 10.08
C ALA A 38 -5.27 1.16 9.98
N ARG A 39 -6.49 0.75 10.34
CA ARG A 39 -7.66 1.64 10.38
C ARG A 39 -7.47 2.82 11.32
N ALA A 40 -6.95 2.59 12.53
CA ALA A 40 -6.66 3.66 13.48
C ALA A 40 -5.66 4.68 12.91
N ALA A 41 -4.61 4.22 12.22
CA ALA A 41 -3.65 5.10 11.56
C ALA A 41 -4.30 5.92 10.43
N THR A 42 -5.12 5.28 9.58
CA THR A 42 -5.86 5.98 8.51
C THR A 42 -6.84 7.01 9.09
N LEU A 43 -7.61 6.66 10.13
CA LEU A 43 -8.53 7.59 10.78
C LEU A 43 -7.80 8.79 11.39
N LEU A 44 -6.64 8.56 12.03
CA LEU A 44 -5.79 9.65 12.51
C LEU A 44 -5.37 10.53 11.33
N MET A 45 -4.80 9.97 10.27
CA MET A 45 -4.33 10.72 9.09
C MET A 45 -5.44 11.59 8.49
N LEU A 46 -6.65 11.04 8.34
CA LEU A 46 -7.81 11.74 7.79
C LEU A 46 -8.34 12.86 8.71
N ALA A 47 -8.03 12.81 10.01
CA ALA A 47 -8.41 13.83 10.98
C ALA A 47 -7.37 14.97 11.10
N LEU A 48 -6.18 14.83 10.50
CA LEU A 48 -5.14 15.86 10.58
C LEU A 48 -5.43 17.05 9.64
N PRO A 49 -5.06 18.28 10.03
CA PRO A 49 -5.26 19.46 9.19
C PRO A 49 -4.34 19.42 7.96
N GLY A 50 -4.88 19.80 6.80
CA GLY A 50 -4.17 19.81 5.53
C GLY A 50 -4.70 18.75 4.56
N SER A 51 -3.83 18.24 3.70
CA SER A 51 -4.20 17.28 2.66
C SER A 51 -3.81 15.86 3.06
N ALA A 52 -4.73 14.91 2.91
CA ALA A 52 -4.45 13.48 3.08
C ALA A 52 -4.40 12.79 1.71
N TYR A 53 -3.41 11.91 1.53
CA TYR A 53 -3.28 11.09 0.32
C TYR A 53 -3.43 9.63 0.71
N LEU A 54 -4.41 8.97 0.08
CA LEU A 54 -4.61 7.53 0.19
C LEU A 54 -3.94 6.84 -0.99
N TYR A 55 -3.15 5.81 -0.69
CA TYR A 55 -2.58 4.94 -1.71
C TYR A 55 -3.50 3.76 -2.00
N GLN A 56 -3.54 3.33 -3.27
CA GLN A 56 -4.44 2.25 -3.71
C GLN A 56 -4.34 0.99 -2.83
N GLY A 57 -5.48 0.54 -2.34
CA GLY A 57 -5.60 -0.61 -1.44
C GLY A 57 -5.44 -0.30 0.05
N GLU A 58 -5.11 0.94 0.44
CA GLU A 58 -5.20 1.36 1.85
C GLU A 58 -6.64 1.33 2.34
N GLU A 59 -7.57 1.76 1.50
CA GLU A 59 -9.02 1.74 1.74
C GLU A 59 -9.57 0.33 1.96
N LEU A 60 -8.91 -0.67 1.36
CA LEU A 60 -9.23 -2.09 1.53
C LEU A 60 -8.46 -2.73 2.69
N GLY A 61 -7.53 -2.01 3.30
CA GLY A 61 -6.64 -2.53 4.32
C GLY A 61 -5.69 -3.61 3.79
N LEU A 62 -5.21 -3.51 2.54
CA LEU A 62 -4.30 -4.50 1.98
C LEU A 62 -2.95 -4.50 2.74
N PRO A 63 -2.44 -5.67 3.18
CA PRO A 63 -1.08 -5.80 3.69
C PRO A 63 -0.07 -5.80 2.54
N GLU A 64 1.20 -5.59 2.85
CA GLU A 64 2.31 -5.84 1.92
C GLU A 64 2.32 -7.30 1.45
N VAL A 65 2.66 -7.53 0.18
CA VAL A 65 3.02 -8.87 -0.31
C VAL A 65 4.52 -9.08 -0.15
N THR A 66 4.92 -9.85 0.87
CA THR A 66 6.33 -10.00 1.26
C THR A 66 7.02 -11.17 0.56
N ASP A 67 6.27 -12.07 -0.04
CA ASP A 67 6.69 -13.38 -0.56
C ASP A 67 6.54 -13.48 -2.09
N LEU A 68 6.61 -12.35 -2.80
CA LEU A 68 6.64 -12.34 -4.27
C LEU A 68 7.83 -13.17 -4.78
N PRO A 69 7.60 -14.14 -5.68
CA PRO A 69 8.66 -14.89 -6.35
C PRO A 69 9.64 -13.97 -7.08
N ASP A 70 10.92 -14.30 -7.03
CA ASP A 70 11.99 -13.51 -7.66
C ASP A 70 11.82 -13.36 -9.17
N ASP A 71 11.27 -14.39 -9.84
CA ASP A 71 10.98 -14.38 -11.29
C ASP A 71 9.78 -13.49 -11.67
N ALA A 72 8.92 -13.17 -10.71
CA ALA A 72 7.79 -12.24 -10.90
C ALA A 72 8.18 -10.78 -10.65
N ARG A 73 9.29 -10.52 -9.94
CA ARG A 73 9.75 -9.16 -9.62
C ARG A 73 9.97 -8.35 -10.90
N GLN A 74 9.56 -7.09 -10.87
CA GLN A 74 9.72 -6.14 -11.98
C GLN A 74 10.50 -4.88 -11.58
N ASP A 75 10.76 -4.69 -10.29
CA ASP A 75 11.42 -3.50 -9.79
C ASP A 75 12.88 -3.41 -10.29
N PRO A 76 13.28 -2.35 -11.02
CA PRO A 76 14.66 -2.12 -11.38
C PRO A 76 15.64 -2.09 -10.19
N ALA A 77 15.17 -1.73 -8.99
CA ALA A 77 15.99 -1.75 -7.78
C ALA A 77 16.34 -3.18 -7.35
N PHE A 78 15.38 -4.11 -7.44
CA PHE A 78 15.58 -5.54 -7.18
C PHE A 78 16.70 -6.09 -8.07
N PHE A 79 16.64 -5.83 -9.38
CA PHE A 79 17.64 -6.32 -10.33
C PHE A 79 19.03 -5.71 -10.16
N ARG A 80 19.14 -4.49 -9.60
CA ARG A 80 20.44 -3.83 -9.40
C ARG A 80 21.14 -4.23 -8.11
N ARG A 81 20.39 -4.53 -7.05
CA ARG A 81 20.94 -4.72 -5.70
C ARG A 81 20.67 -6.10 -5.10
N GLY A 82 19.87 -6.92 -5.78
CA GLY A 82 19.39 -8.19 -5.24
C GLY A 82 18.33 -7.98 -4.14
N ALA A 83 18.04 -9.05 -3.40
CA ALA A 83 17.10 -9.03 -2.28
C ALA A 83 17.67 -8.36 -1.01
N ASP A 84 18.93 -7.92 -1.04
CA ASP A 84 19.64 -7.33 0.10
C ASP A 84 19.26 -5.84 0.29
N GLY A 85 18.02 -5.60 0.73
CA GLY A 85 17.54 -4.30 1.20
C GLY A 85 16.06 -4.01 0.89
N ASP A 86 15.39 -3.30 1.81
CA ASP A 86 13.98 -2.87 1.65
C ASP A 86 13.72 -2.09 0.35
N GLU A 87 14.75 -1.40 -0.19
CA GLU A 87 14.66 -0.64 -1.44
C GLU A 87 14.41 -1.53 -2.69
N GLY A 88 14.70 -2.83 -2.62
CA GLY A 88 14.47 -3.81 -3.69
C GLY A 88 13.11 -4.51 -3.64
N LEU A 89 12.26 -4.20 -2.65
CA LEU A 89 11.04 -4.98 -2.39
C LEU A 89 9.74 -4.22 -2.69
N ARG A 90 9.81 -3.08 -3.39
CA ARG A 90 8.65 -2.20 -3.66
C ARG A 90 7.55 -2.89 -4.47
N ASP A 91 7.86 -3.95 -5.21
CA ASP A 91 6.82 -4.72 -5.91
C ASP A 91 5.73 -5.24 -4.97
N GLY A 92 6.05 -5.51 -3.70
CA GLY A 92 5.08 -5.98 -2.71
C GLY A 92 3.94 -4.99 -2.45
N CYS A 93 4.21 -3.68 -2.52
CA CYS A 93 3.20 -2.65 -2.37
C CYS A 93 2.48 -2.34 -3.70
N ARG A 94 3.04 -2.77 -4.84
CA ARG A 94 2.54 -2.53 -6.20
C ARG A 94 1.65 -3.64 -6.77
N VAL A 95 1.45 -4.73 -6.03
CA VAL A 95 0.57 -5.83 -6.44
C VAL A 95 -0.83 -5.29 -6.80
N PRO A 96 -1.39 -5.65 -7.97
CA PRO A 96 -2.68 -5.15 -8.44
C PRO A 96 -3.85 -5.35 -7.47
N ILE A 97 -4.77 -4.40 -7.48
CA ILE A 97 -5.89 -4.33 -6.53
C ILE A 97 -6.93 -5.43 -6.81
N PRO A 98 -7.44 -6.11 -5.76
CA PRO A 98 -8.53 -7.07 -5.89
C PRO A 98 -9.88 -6.34 -5.95
N TRP A 99 -10.51 -6.34 -7.13
CA TRP A 99 -11.86 -5.80 -7.34
C TRP A 99 -12.95 -6.81 -6.96
N THR A 100 -12.76 -8.08 -7.30
CA THR A 100 -13.71 -9.17 -7.05
C THR A 100 -13.04 -10.30 -6.27
N PRO A 101 -13.78 -11.19 -5.58
CA PRO A 101 -13.19 -12.28 -4.82
C PRO A 101 -12.75 -13.48 -5.70
N HIS A 102 -12.93 -13.40 -7.01
CA HIS A 102 -12.78 -14.52 -7.95
C HIS A 102 -12.06 -14.11 -9.23
N GLY A 103 -11.68 -15.11 -10.02
CA GLY A 103 -10.98 -14.92 -11.30
C GLY A 103 -9.46 -14.88 -11.15
N PRO A 104 -8.74 -14.90 -12.28
CA PRO A 104 -7.29 -15.09 -12.31
C PRO A 104 -6.49 -13.91 -11.73
N SER A 105 -7.14 -12.76 -11.54
CA SER A 105 -6.52 -11.52 -11.06
C SER A 105 -7.45 -10.73 -10.15
N TYR A 106 -8.41 -11.41 -9.51
CA TYR A 106 -9.41 -10.75 -8.65
C TYR A 106 -10.10 -9.56 -9.32
N GLY A 107 -10.41 -9.68 -10.62
CA GLY A 107 -11.07 -8.64 -11.39
C GLY A 107 -10.19 -7.48 -11.86
N PHE A 108 -8.86 -7.56 -11.76
CA PHE A 108 -7.96 -6.60 -12.40
C PHE A 108 -7.99 -6.72 -13.94
N GLY A 109 -8.17 -7.93 -14.46
CA GLY A 109 -8.32 -8.21 -15.89
C GLY A 109 -8.33 -9.71 -16.20
N ASP A 110 -8.92 -10.10 -17.33
CA ASP A 110 -9.13 -11.51 -17.67
C ASP A 110 -7.83 -12.28 -17.98
N GLY A 111 -6.75 -11.57 -18.32
CA GLY A 111 -5.44 -12.15 -18.63
C GLY A 111 -4.52 -12.39 -17.43
N GLY A 112 -5.01 -12.27 -16.19
CA GLY A 112 -4.17 -12.31 -14.99
C GLY A 112 -3.66 -10.92 -14.58
N SER A 113 -2.78 -10.89 -13.58
CA SER A 113 -2.10 -9.67 -13.12
C SER A 113 -0.59 -9.78 -13.32
N TRP A 114 0.05 -8.65 -13.62
CA TRP A 114 1.49 -8.59 -13.89
C TRP A 114 2.37 -8.85 -12.64
N LEU A 115 1.80 -8.69 -11.45
CA LEU A 115 2.32 -9.27 -10.20
C LEU A 115 1.28 -10.23 -9.62
N PRO A 116 1.70 -11.37 -9.04
CA PRO A 116 0.78 -12.33 -8.46
C PRO A 116 0.10 -11.75 -7.21
N GLN A 117 -1.21 -11.94 -7.13
CA GLN A 117 -2.03 -11.54 -5.98
C GLN A 117 -2.15 -12.70 -4.98
N PRO A 118 -1.93 -12.47 -3.67
CA PRO A 118 -2.08 -13.52 -2.67
C PRO A 118 -3.52 -14.03 -2.54
N PRO A 119 -3.75 -15.33 -2.30
CA PRO A 119 -5.10 -15.88 -2.14
C PRO A 119 -5.95 -15.18 -1.07
N ALA A 120 -5.30 -14.73 0.01
CA ALA A 120 -5.95 -14.04 1.12
C ALA A 120 -6.59 -12.70 0.72
N TRP A 121 -6.16 -12.07 -0.38
CA TRP A 121 -6.71 -10.80 -0.85
C TRP A 121 -8.12 -10.93 -1.41
N ALA A 122 -8.58 -12.13 -1.77
CA ALA A 122 -9.96 -12.38 -2.15
C ALA A 122 -10.97 -11.89 -1.09
N ALA A 123 -10.64 -12.04 0.20
CA ALA A 123 -11.47 -11.58 1.31
C ALA A 123 -11.44 -10.06 1.51
N LEU A 124 -10.43 -9.39 0.97
CA LEU A 124 -10.23 -7.94 1.06
C LEU A 124 -10.67 -7.22 -0.23
N SER A 125 -11.21 -7.94 -1.22
CA SER A 125 -11.62 -7.35 -2.49
C SER A 125 -12.67 -6.26 -2.30
N VAL A 126 -12.72 -5.29 -3.23
CA VAL A 126 -13.74 -4.22 -3.23
C VAL A 126 -15.15 -4.80 -3.07
N ALA A 127 -15.52 -5.80 -3.86
CA ALA A 127 -16.84 -6.43 -3.81
C ALA A 127 -17.19 -7.16 -2.49
N ARG A 128 -16.24 -7.34 -1.58
CA ARG A 128 -16.47 -7.90 -0.23
C ARG A 128 -16.65 -6.82 0.85
N GLN A 129 -16.40 -5.55 0.51
CA GLN A 129 -16.45 -4.42 1.42
C GLN A 129 -17.54 -3.39 1.05
N THR A 130 -18.39 -3.73 0.08
CA THR A 130 -19.56 -2.97 -0.39
C THR A 130 -20.82 -3.79 -0.21
#